data_AF-A0AAD4H9S2-F1
#
_entry.id   AF-A0AAD4H9S2-F1
#
_cell.length_a   1.000
_cell.length_b   1.000
_cell.length_c   1.000
_cell.angle_alpha   90.00
_cell.angle_beta   90.00
_cell.angle_gamma   90.00
#
_symmetry.space_group_name_H-M   'P 1'
#
loop_
_entity.id
_entity.type
_entity.pdbx_description
1 polymer ?
#
loop_
_entity_poly.entity_id
_entity_poly.type
_entity_poly.pdbx_seq_one_letter_code
_entity_poly.pdbx_strand_id
1 'polypeptide(L)'
;MARISGTIVPSLTYQSTPEAPALEVGPSSRIVVQLLDVSLMDAPSVTLGEDVILTGDHESSKFPIPFSLTYNADNIQSFQSLALAVRVYDVSRPSDGDDRELTWISTSRHSVITNGNPTNHVAVEIEPVPKNDDTPITPKNTLTGHITASTSVPASSSHGIGPNAKILIQLLDTSLADAPSVTIAEQRIILGVDEISPFPIPFGIPYDPKDIDDRNVYSVSVRAEELNSEKLLWISTWANHVLTRDAPSENVEIEVDLIQ
;
A
#
# COMPACT_ATOMS: atom_id res chain seq x y z
N MET A 1 -25.06 4.98 26.68
CA MET A 1 -24.23 5.17 25.46
C MET A 1 -24.06 6.65 25.21
N ALA A 2 -22.82 7.08 24.98
CA ALA A 2 -22.49 8.46 24.64
C ALA A 2 -22.21 8.58 23.14
N ARG A 3 -22.17 9.81 22.63
CA ARG A 3 -22.03 10.09 21.20
C ARG A 3 -20.99 11.17 20.96
N ILE A 4 -20.20 10.99 19.91
CA ILE A 4 -19.33 12.01 19.34
C ILE A 4 -19.76 12.24 17.89
N SER A 5 -19.86 13.51 17.52
CA SER A 5 -20.28 13.92 16.18
C SER A 5 -19.30 14.93 15.61
N GLY A 6 -19.20 14.94 14.29
CA GLY A 6 -18.26 15.79 13.59
C GLY A 6 -18.43 15.70 12.08
N THR A 7 -17.42 16.19 11.39
CA THR A 7 -17.37 16.19 9.93
C THR A 7 -16.03 15.66 9.44
N ILE A 8 -16.07 14.82 8.43
CA ILE A 8 -14.90 14.41 7.66
C ILE A 8 -14.65 15.48 6.60
N VAL A 9 -13.41 15.93 6.48
CA VAL A 9 -12.99 16.99 5.56
C VAL A 9 -11.69 16.59 4.85
N PRO A 10 -11.41 17.10 3.64
CA PRO A 10 -10.13 16.85 3.00
C PRO A 10 -9.05 17.71 3.65
N SER A 11 -7.83 17.17 3.76
CA SER A 11 -6.64 17.88 4.25
C SER A 11 -6.45 19.23 3.53
N LEU A 12 -6.09 20.28 4.29
CA LEU A 12 -5.93 21.66 3.81
C LEU A 12 -4.92 21.78 2.65
N THR A 13 -3.94 20.87 2.59
CA THR A 13 -2.96 20.76 1.50
C THR A 13 -3.63 20.53 0.15
N TYR A 14 -4.75 19.79 0.11
CA TYR A 14 -5.52 19.53 -1.11
C TYR A 14 -6.57 20.61 -1.43
N GLN A 15 -6.97 21.42 -0.45
CA GLN A 15 -7.94 22.51 -0.65
C GLN A 15 -7.34 23.73 -1.37
N SER A 16 -6.01 23.83 -1.44
CA SER A 16 -5.31 25.01 -1.98
C SER A 16 -4.95 24.90 -3.48
N THR A 17 -5.33 23.81 -4.16
CA THR A 17 -4.99 23.58 -5.57
C THR A 17 -6.09 24.11 -6.49
N PRO A 18 -5.83 25.16 -7.30
CA PRO A 18 -6.86 25.85 -8.11
C PRO A 18 -7.45 25.02 -9.27
N GLU A 19 -6.84 23.87 -9.60
CA GLU A 19 -7.31 22.89 -10.60
C GLU A 19 -7.77 21.56 -9.98
N ALA A 20 -7.93 21.47 -8.65
CA ALA A 20 -8.39 20.23 -8.03
C ALA A 20 -9.78 19.82 -8.55
N PRO A 21 -9.98 18.57 -9.01
CA PRO A 21 -11.32 18.06 -9.22
C PRO A 21 -12.11 18.16 -7.91
N ALA A 22 -13.44 18.20 -8.00
CA ALA A 22 -14.28 18.19 -6.80
C ALA A 22 -13.84 17.06 -5.87
N LEU A 23 -13.25 17.40 -4.71
CA LEU A 23 -12.82 16.44 -3.71
C LEU A 23 -14.08 15.80 -3.13
N GLU A 24 -14.33 14.55 -3.53
CA GLU A 24 -15.50 13.78 -3.14
C GLU A 24 -15.05 12.34 -2.83
N VAL A 25 -15.72 11.71 -1.87
CA VAL A 25 -15.61 10.26 -1.68
C VAL A 25 -16.46 9.60 -2.75
N GLY A 26 -15.88 8.65 -3.49
CA GLY A 26 -16.55 8.00 -4.61
C GLY A 26 -17.82 7.22 -4.23
N PRO A 27 -18.60 6.79 -5.23
CA PRO A 27 -19.73 5.88 -5.01
C PRO A 27 -19.25 4.53 -4.47
N SER A 28 -20.18 3.70 -3.99
CA SER A 28 -19.87 2.35 -3.49
C SER A 28 -18.70 2.33 -2.50
N SER A 29 -18.66 3.27 -1.57
CA SER A 29 -17.58 3.43 -0.61
C SER A 29 -18.06 3.12 0.81
N ARG A 30 -17.24 2.41 1.58
CA ARG A 30 -17.44 2.16 3.00
C ARG A 30 -16.50 3.05 3.79
N ILE A 31 -17.05 4.11 4.39
CA ILE A 31 -16.34 5.02 5.28
C ILE A 31 -16.46 4.45 6.69
N VAL A 32 -15.33 4.12 7.30
CA VAL A 32 -15.23 3.58 8.66
C VAL A 32 -14.62 4.64 9.56
N VAL A 33 -15.39 5.09 10.55
CA VAL A 33 -14.94 6.02 11.59
C VAL A 33 -14.76 5.23 12.87
N GLN A 34 -13.57 5.29 13.48
CA GLN A 34 -13.25 4.56 14.70
C GLN A 34 -12.79 5.50 15.80
N LEU A 35 -13.27 5.25 17.02
CA LEU A 35 -12.74 5.81 18.25
C LEU A 35 -11.71 4.83 18.81
N LEU A 36 -10.47 5.26 18.90
CA LEU A 36 -9.34 4.43 19.31
C LEU A 36 -8.77 4.90 20.65
N ASP A 37 -8.44 3.95 21.52
CA ASP A 37 -7.50 4.17 22.62
C ASP A 37 -6.07 4.05 22.09
N VAL A 38 -5.33 5.15 22.15
CA VAL A 38 -3.95 5.30 21.69
C VAL A 38 -3.03 5.72 22.85
N SER A 39 -3.38 5.34 24.07
CA SER A 39 -2.60 5.61 25.29
C SER A 39 -1.26 4.90 25.32
N LEU A 40 -1.18 3.72 24.71
CA LEU A 40 0.02 2.89 24.66
C LEU A 40 0.67 3.05 23.27
N MET A 41 1.93 3.51 23.25
CA MET A 41 2.65 3.75 21.99
C MET A 41 3.09 2.45 21.30
N ASP A 42 3.36 1.38 22.08
CA ASP A 42 3.93 0.12 21.58
C ASP A 42 2.92 -1.04 21.57
N ALA A 43 1.62 -0.74 21.61
CA ALA A 43 0.55 -1.73 21.58
C ALA A 43 -0.47 -1.40 20.49
N PRO A 44 -1.13 -2.41 19.88
CA PRO A 44 -2.24 -2.18 18.97
C PRO A 44 -3.32 -1.34 19.64
N SER A 45 -3.81 -0.31 18.94
CA SER A 45 -4.89 0.54 19.44
C SER A 45 -6.17 -0.26 19.66
N VAL A 46 -6.86 -0.02 20.78
CA VAL A 46 -8.13 -0.67 21.08
C VAL A 46 -9.28 0.16 20.50
N THR A 47 -10.19 -0.48 19.75
CA THR A 47 -11.38 0.19 19.23
C THR A 47 -12.47 0.26 20.30
N LEU A 48 -12.86 1.48 20.68
CA LEU A 48 -13.88 1.78 21.70
C LEU A 48 -15.26 2.07 21.10
N GLY A 49 -15.31 2.34 19.80
CA GLY A 49 -16.54 2.53 19.03
C GLY A 49 -16.24 2.64 17.53
N GLU A 50 -17.21 2.27 16.71
CA GLU A 50 -17.13 2.32 15.25
C GLU A 50 -18.44 2.85 14.69
N ASP A 51 -18.36 3.68 13.66
CA ASP A 51 -19.47 4.11 12.82
C ASP A 51 -19.13 3.81 11.36
N VAL A 52 -20.12 3.37 10.60
CA VAL A 52 -19.95 2.96 9.20
C VAL A 52 -20.95 3.70 8.33
N ILE A 53 -20.43 4.49 7.40
CA ILE A 53 -21.22 5.23 6.42
C ILE A 53 -20.99 4.59 5.05
N LEU A 54 -22.07 4.27 4.35
CA LEU A 54 -22.03 3.72 3.01
C LEU A 54 -22.44 4.80 2.01
N THR A 55 -21.63 5.00 0.97
CA THR A 55 -22.04 5.80 -0.19
C THR A 55 -22.82 4.90 -1.17
N GLY A 56 -23.81 5.47 -1.86
CA GLY A 56 -24.66 4.70 -2.77
C GLY A 56 -23.91 4.26 -4.03
N ASP A 57 -24.48 3.29 -4.75
CA ASP A 57 -23.83 2.64 -5.91
C ASP A 57 -23.44 3.62 -7.04
N HIS A 58 -24.12 4.76 -7.13
CA HIS A 58 -23.86 5.83 -8.11
C HIS A 58 -23.70 7.21 -7.48
N GLU A 59 -23.68 7.30 -6.15
CA GLU A 59 -23.71 8.57 -5.41
C GLU A 59 -22.36 8.80 -4.71
N SER A 60 -21.60 9.78 -5.20
CA SER A 60 -20.43 10.29 -4.48
C SER A 60 -20.86 11.12 -3.26
N SER A 61 -20.08 11.06 -2.18
CA SER A 61 -20.27 11.92 -1.00
C SER A 61 -19.37 13.14 -1.06
N LYS A 62 -19.98 14.33 -1.11
CA LYS A 62 -19.26 15.60 -1.07
C LYS A 62 -18.83 15.94 0.35
N PHE A 63 -17.64 16.51 0.48
CA PHE A 63 -17.22 17.10 1.75
C PHE A 63 -17.99 18.40 2.05
N PRO A 64 -18.23 18.72 3.34
CA PRO A 64 -17.94 17.91 4.53
C PRO A 64 -18.93 16.75 4.73
N ILE A 65 -18.44 15.56 5.07
CA ILE A 65 -19.29 14.37 5.32
C ILE A 65 -19.58 14.26 6.82
N PRO A 66 -20.85 14.38 7.26
CA PRO A 66 -21.18 14.28 8.68
C PRO A 66 -21.07 12.84 9.17
N PHE A 67 -20.56 12.64 10.38
CA PHE A 67 -20.53 11.34 11.05
C PHE A 67 -21.08 11.40 12.48
N SER A 68 -21.43 10.23 13.01
CA SER A 68 -22.07 10.10 14.30
C SER A 68 -21.67 8.78 14.98
N LEU A 69 -20.59 8.82 15.75
CA LEU A 69 -20.07 7.65 16.42
C LEU A 69 -20.64 7.51 17.83
N THR A 70 -21.16 6.32 18.12
CA THR A 70 -21.66 5.96 19.46
C THR A 70 -20.60 5.12 20.18
N TYR A 71 -20.41 5.37 21.46
CA TYR A 71 -19.45 4.64 22.29
C TYR A 71 -19.97 4.42 23.71
N ASN A 72 -19.32 3.50 24.44
CA ASN A 72 -19.61 3.30 25.85
C ASN A 72 -18.72 4.19 26.71
N ALA A 73 -19.30 5.21 27.36
CA ALA A 73 -18.56 6.12 28.23
C ALA A 73 -17.98 5.43 29.48
N ASP A 74 -18.58 4.31 29.92
CA ASP A 74 -18.08 3.55 31.08
C ASP A 74 -16.70 2.91 30.82
N ASN A 75 -16.32 2.76 29.54
CA ASN A 75 -15.03 2.22 29.12
C ASN A 75 -13.93 3.30 29.05
N ILE A 76 -14.28 4.57 29.26
CA ILE A 76 -13.35 5.70 29.12
C ILE A 76 -12.83 6.12 30.49
N GLN A 77 -11.51 6.22 30.59
CA GLN A 77 -10.83 6.75 31.76
C GLN A 77 -10.20 8.10 31.42
N SER A 78 -10.20 9.03 32.39
CA SER A 78 -9.77 10.42 32.16
C SER A 78 -8.32 10.58 31.72
N PHE A 79 -7.46 9.59 31.99
CA PHE A 79 -6.05 9.58 31.62
C PHE A 79 -5.78 8.96 30.23
N GLN A 80 -6.78 8.33 29.61
CA GLN A 80 -6.59 7.73 28.28
C GLN A 80 -6.33 8.82 27.24
N SER A 81 -5.51 8.51 26.24
CA SER A 81 -5.39 9.30 25.02
C SER A 81 -6.29 8.71 23.97
N LEU A 82 -7.41 9.37 23.68
CA LEU A 82 -8.38 8.91 22.70
C LEU A 82 -8.25 9.69 21.40
N ALA A 83 -8.33 9.00 20.27
CA ALA A 83 -8.26 9.61 18.95
C ALA A 83 -9.30 9.04 18.00
N LEU A 84 -9.76 9.88 17.06
CA LEU A 84 -10.54 9.44 15.91
C LEU A 84 -9.63 9.06 14.76
N ALA A 85 -9.97 7.95 14.09
CA ALA A 85 -9.37 7.53 12.83
C ALA A 85 -10.46 7.28 11.81
N VAL A 86 -10.19 7.64 10.56
CA VAL A 86 -11.11 7.42 9.43
C VAL A 86 -10.38 6.67 8.33
N ARG A 87 -11.02 5.62 7.82
CA ARG A 87 -10.57 4.84 6.68
C ARG A 87 -11.72 4.69 5.70
N VAL A 88 -11.46 4.93 4.42
CA VAL A 88 -12.47 4.79 3.37
C VAL A 88 -12.05 3.70 2.43
N TYR A 89 -12.95 2.75 2.19
CA TYR A 89 -12.72 1.62 1.32
C TYR A 89 -13.63 1.69 0.10
N ASP A 90 -13.10 1.37 -1.07
CA ASP A 90 -13.92 1.07 -2.25
C ASP A 90 -14.52 -0.34 -2.08
N VAL A 91 -15.84 -0.45 -2.21
CA VAL A 91 -16.61 -1.69 -2.14
C VAL A 91 -17.42 -1.95 -3.41
N SER A 92 -17.09 -1.27 -4.52
CA SER A 92 -17.73 -1.46 -5.82
C SER A 92 -17.50 -2.85 -6.41
N ARG A 93 -16.39 -3.50 -6.05
CA ARG A 93 -16.08 -4.88 -6.45
C ARG A 93 -16.38 -5.84 -5.30
N PRO A 94 -17.06 -6.96 -5.54
CA PRO A 94 -17.13 -8.04 -4.56
C PRO A 94 -15.72 -8.60 -4.35
N SER A 95 -15.15 -8.40 -3.17
CA SER A 95 -13.89 -9.03 -2.78
C SER A 95 -14.17 -10.47 -2.35
N ASP A 96 -13.44 -11.43 -2.90
CA ASP A 96 -13.48 -12.86 -2.51
C ASP A 96 -12.71 -13.10 -1.18
N GLY A 97 -12.67 -12.08 -0.31
CA GLY A 97 -11.84 -11.93 0.87
C GLY A 97 -11.97 -10.53 1.52
N ASP A 98 -11.19 -10.22 2.56
CA ASP A 98 -11.24 -8.95 3.32
C ASP A 98 -10.45 -7.79 2.64
N ASP A 99 -9.93 -8.01 1.44
CA ASP A 99 -9.08 -7.08 0.68
C ASP A 99 -9.91 -6.01 -0.03
N ARG A 100 -10.45 -5.06 0.76
CA ARG A 100 -11.07 -3.86 0.22
C ARG A 100 -10.02 -2.79 -0.05
N GLU A 101 -10.08 -2.15 -1.22
CA GLU A 101 -9.13 -1.10 -1.61
C GLU A 101 -9.31 0.15 -0.73
N LEU A 102 -8.28 0.55 0.03
CA LEU A 102 -8.29 1.77 0.82
C LEU A 102 -8.07 2.99 -0.08
N THR A 103 -9.05 3.90 -0.13
CA THR A 103 -9.04 5.09 -1.00
C THR A 103 -8.75 6.38 -0.27
N TRP A 104 -9.08 6.47 1.03
CA TRP A 104 -8.75 7.62 1.87
C TRP A 104 -8.38 7.19 3.30
N ILE A 105 -7.50 7.95 3.93
CA ILE A 105 -7.03 7.68 5.30
C ILE A 105 -6.77 8.97 6.08
N SER A 106 -7.08 8.97 7.37
CA SER A 106 -6.60 10.00 8.30
C SER A 106 -5.13 9.74 8.68
N THR A 107 -4.23 10.61 8.27
CA THR A 107 -2.77 10.51 8.56
C THR A 107 -2.36 11.25 9.84
N SER A 108 -3.20 12.18 10.30
CA SER A 108 -2.97 12.95 11.52
C SER A 108 -3.78 12.42 12.71
N ARG A 109 -3.26 12.64 13.93
CA ARG A 109 -3.98 12.30 15.18
C ARG A 109 -5.06 13.33 15.46
N HIS A 110 -6.30 12.86 15.63
CA HIS A 110 -7.45 13.69 15.98
C HIS A 110 -7.91 13.37 17.42
N SER A 111 -7.30 14.02 18.41
CA SER A 111 -7.55 13.76 19.83
C SER A 111 -8.95 14.21 20.27
N VAL A 112 -9.65 13.40 21.07
CA VAL A 112 -11.04 13.66 21.48
C VAL A 112 -11.32 13.24 22.92
N ILE A 113 -12.41 13.75 23.49
CA ILE A 113 -13.05 13.35 24.76
C ILE A 113 -12.23 13.63 26.03
N THR A 114 -11.03 13.08 26.16
CA THR A 114 -10.20 13.17 27.37
C THR A 114 -9.22 14.35 27.27
N ASN A 115 -8.56 14.70 28.37
CA ASN A 115 -7.51 15.73 28.40
C ASN A 115 -7.95 17.12 27.89
N GLY A 116 -9.22 17.46 28.08
CA GLY A 116 -9.80 18.72 27.59
C GLY A 116 -10.01 18.78 26.07
N ASN A 117 -9.86 17.65 25.37
CA ASN A 117 -10.10 17.57 23.93
C ASN A 117 -11.60 17.69 23.60
N PRO A 118 -11.93 18.09 22.36
CA PRO A 118 -13.31 18.22 21.92
C PRO A 118 -14.12 16.91 22.07
N THR A 119 -15.38 17.05 22.47
CA THR A 119 -16.35 15.95 22.59
C THR A 119 -17.42 16.00 21.48
N ASN A 120 -17.46 17.07 20.69
CA ASN A 120 -18.38 17.29 19.58
C ASN A 120 -17.76 18.24 18.54
N HIS A 121 -18.39 18.33 17.37
CA HIS A 121 -17.98 19.18 16.25
C HIS A 121 -16.53 18.97 15.81
N VAL A 122 -16.06 17.72 15.88
CA VAL A 122 -14.68 17.39 15.51
C VAL A 122 -14.55 17.35 14.00
N ALA A 123 -13.62 18.12 13.45
CA ALA A 123 -13.20 17.96 12.06
C ALA A 123 -12.13 16.86 12.00
N VAL A 124 -12.37 15.83 11.18
CA VAL A 124 -11.38 14.79 10.91
C VAL A 124 -10.88 14.97 9.48
N GLU A 125 -9.61 15.33 9.36
CA GLU A 125 -8.93 15.49 8.09
C GLU A 125 -8.51 14.12 7.55
N ILE A 126 -8.92 13.86 6.31
CA ILE A 126 -8.47 12.69 5.57
C ILE A 126 -7.72 13.12 4.32
N GLU A 127 -6.78 12.27 3.94
CA GLU A 127 -5.99 12.41 2.74
C GLU A 127 -6.37 11.27 1.79
N PRO A 128 -6.45 11.53 0.48
CA PRO A 128 -6.59 10.45 -0.47
C PRO A 128 -5.36 9.58 -0.31
N VAL A 129 -5.55 8.28 -0.22
CA VAL A 129 -4.44 7.37 -0.45
C VAL A 129 -4.09 7.57 -1.91
N PRO A 130 -2.87 8.05 -2.26
CA PRO A 130 -2.48 8.14 -3.64
C PRO A 130 -2.59 6.73 -4.22
N LYS A 131 -3.60 6.51 -5.06
CA LYS A 131 -3.44 5.51 -6.10
C LYS A 131 -2.23 6.01 -6.84
N ASN A 132 -1.16 5.23 -6.95
CA ASN A 132 0.02 5.63 -7.72
C ASN A 132 -0.43 5.85 -9.18
N ASP A 133 -0.88 7.08 -9.46
CA ASP A 133 -1.38 7.61 -10.72
C ASP A 133 -0.37 8.66 -11.15
N ASP A 134 0.58 8.24 -11.98
CA ASP A 134 1.19 9.12 -12.96
C ASP A 134 1.10 8.42 -14.31
N THR A 135 -0.15 8.17 -14.77
CA THR A 135 -0.64 7.95 -16.16
C THR A 135 -2.00 7.22 -16.15
N PRO A 136 -2.88 7.44 -17.17
CA PRO A 136 -4.25 6.92 -17.22
C PRO A 136 -4.34 5.41 -16.96
N ILE A 137 -5.24 5.00 -16.05
CA ILE A 137 -5.63 3.61 -15.78
C ILE A 137 -6.09 2.85 -17.03
N THR A 138 -5.13 2.32 -17.75
CA THR A 138 -5.27 1.03 -18.41
C THR A 138 -5.28 -0.05 -17.30
N PRO A 139 -6.00 -1.17 -17.46
CA PRO A 139 -5.91 -2.30 -16.53
C PRO A 139 -4.45 -2.63 -16.22
N LYS A 140 -3.94 -2.33 -15.01
CA LYS A 140 -2.58 -2.76 -14.61
C LYS A 140 -2.63 -4.27 -14.39
N ASN A 141 -2.16 -5.04 -15.37
CA ASN A 141 -1.90 -6.46 -15.15
C ASN A 141 -0.77 -6.57 -14.10
N THR A 142 -0.77 -7.66 -13.33
CA THR A 142 0.29 -7.89 -12.33
C THR A 142 1.10 -9.09 -12.73
N LEU A 143 2.40 -8.88 -12.93
CA LEU A 143 3.37 -9.94 -13.12
C LEU A 143 3.71 -10.53 -11.75
N THR A 144 3.32 -11.78 -11.51
CA THR A 144 3.52 -12.45 -10.21
C THR A 144 4.55 -13.56 -10.31
N GLY A 145 5.26 -13.78 -9.21
CA GLY A 145 6.28 -14.82 -9.17
C GLY A 145 6.96 -14.98 -7.81
N HIS A 146 7.99 -15.81 -7.81
CA HIS A 146 8.81 -16.14 -6.67
C HIS A 146 10.30 -15.96 -7.00
N ILE A 147 11.03 -15.39 -6.06
CA ILE A 147 12.49 -15.36 -6.10
C ILE A 147 12.99 -16.55 -5.31
N THR A 148 13.93 -17.31 -5.88
CA THR A 148 14.58 -18.46 -5.25
C THR A 148 16.09 -18.27 -5.24
N ALA A 149 16.77 -18.89 -4.28
CA ALA A 149 18.22 -18.94 -4.26
C ALA A 149 18.71 -20.00 -5.26
N SER A 150 19.70 -19.64 -6.06
CA SER A 150 20.40 -20.58 -6.93
C SER A 150 21.06 -21.70 -6.12
N THR A 151 21.16 -22.88 -6.73
CA THR A 151 21.81 -24.06 -6.14
C THR A 151 23.31 -23.87 -5.84
N SER A 152 23.92 -22.80 -6.38
CA SER A 152 25.32 -22.44 -6.17
C SER A 152 25.58 -21.75 -4.81
N VAL A 153 24.53 -21.24 -4.17
CA VAL A 153 24.62 -20.39 -2.97
C VAL A 153 24.99 -21.22 -1.73
N PRO A 154 25.87 -20.72 -0.84
CA PRO A 154 26.18 -21.41 0.42
C PRO A 154 24.93 -21.67 1.27
N ALA A 155 24.85 -22.85 1.89
CA ALA A 155 23.71 -23.23 2.74
C ALA A 155 23.43 -22.26 3.91
N SER A 156 24.42 -21.50 4.36
CA SER A 156 24.25 -20.44 5.35
C SER A 156 23.40 -19.27 4.85
N SER A 157 23.36 -19.04 3.55
CA SER A 157 22.73 -17.89 2.89
C SER A 157 21.47 -18.27 2.09
N SER A 158 21.19 -19.57 1.93
CA SER A 158 20.01 -20.07 1.20
C SER A 158 18.68 -19.91 1.96
N HIS A 159 18.69 -19.34 3.16
CA HIS A 159 17.48 -19.19 4.00
C HIS A 159 16.65 -17.96 3.63
N GLY A 160 17.25 -16.93 3.01
CA GLY A 160 16.58 -15.69 2.67
C GLY A 160 17.54 -14.54 2.39
N ILE A 161 16.99 -13.39 2.03
CA ILE A 161 17.72 -12.13 1.85
C ILE A 161 17.52 -11.26 3.09
N GLY A 162 18.59 -10.61 3.56
CA GLY A 162 18.61 -9.77 4.77
C GLY A 162 19.58 -10.30 5.83
N PRO A 163 19.68 -9.63 6.99
CA PRO A 163 19.06 -8.34 7.32
C PRO A 163 19.70 -7.14 6.60
N ASN A 164 19.10 -5.97 6.77
CA ASN A 164 19.62 -4.68 6.27
C ASN A 164 19.84 -4.67 4.75
N ALA A 165 18.81 -5.05 3.98
CA ALA A 165 18.88 -5.18 2.53
C ALA A 165 17.72 -4.48 1.82
N LYS A 166 17.97 -3.95 0.62
CA LYS A 166 16.96 -3.44 -0.31
C LYS A 166 16.91 -4.35 -1.52
N ILE A 167 15.80 -5.04 -1.72
CA ILE A 167 15.54 -5.84 -2.92
C ILE A 167 14.81 -4.96 -3.93
N LEU A 168 15.35 -4.88 -5.13
CA LEU A 168 14.77 -4.19 -6.28
C LEU A 168 14.46 -5.24 -7.35
N ILE A 169 13.19 -5.36 -7.69
CA ILE A 169 12.68 -6.23 -8.75
C ILE A 169 12.21 -5.31 -9.89
N GLN A 170 12.71 -5.50 -11.10
CA GLN A 170 12.41 -4.63 -12.24
C GLN A 170 11.91 -5.46 -13.43
N LEU A 171 10.80 -5.03 -14.02
CA LEU A 171 10.35 -5.44 -15.34
C LEU A 171 11.02 -4.55 -16.38
N LEU A 172 11.81 -5.16 -17.26
CA LEU A 172 12.63 -4.46 -18.25
C LEU A 172 12.22 -4.86 -19.66
N ASP A 173 12.21 -3.90 -20.58
CA ASP A 173 12.23 -4.15 -22.02
C ASP A 173 13.68 -4.41 -22.46
N THR A 174 13.92 -5.64 -22.93
CA THR A 174 15.20 -6.15 -23.44
C THR A 174 15.16 -6.46 -24.93
N SER A 175 14.20 -5.87 -25.66
CA SER A 175 14.08 -6.01 -27.12
C SER A 175 15.32 -5.54 -27.88
N LEU A 176 16.03 -4.53 -27.36
CA LEU A 176 17.23 -3.96 -27.95
C LEU A 176 18.48 -4.50 -27.26
N ALA A 177 19.17 -5.42 -27.92
CA ALA A 177 20.41 -6.02 -27.40
C ALA A 177 21.58 -5.01 -27.28
N ASP A 178 21.56 -3.93 -28.08
CA ASP A 178 22.64 -2.94 -28.18
C ASP A 178 22.36 -1.63 -27.42
N ALA A 179 21.29 -1.58 -26.62
CA ALA A 179 20.89 -0.40 -25.85
C ALA A 179 20.64 -0.75 -24.38
N PRO A 180 20.81 0.21 -23.45
CA PRO A 180 20.38 0.01 -22.06
C PRO A 180 18.91 -0.38 -22.01
N SER A 181 18.59 -1.42 -21.23
CA SER A 181 17.21 -1.88 -21.06
C SER A 181 16.34 -0.79 -20.45
N VAL A 182 15.12 -0.65 -20.96
CA VAL A 182 14.16 0.34 -20.46
C VAL A 182 13.38 -0.27 -19.31
N THR A 183 13.33 0.41 -18.16
CA THR A 183 12.50 -0.03 -17.02
C THR A 183 11.04 0.29 -17.30
N ILE A 184 10.20 -0.73 -17.36
CA ILE A 184 8.75 -0.62 -17.56
C ILE A 184 8.05 -0.45 -16.21
N ALA A 185 8.42 -1.28 -15.24
CA ALA A 185 7.86 -1.23 -13.89
C ALA A 185 8.83 -1.83 -12.87
N GLU A 186 8.62 -1.55 -11.59
CA GLU A 186 9.50 -2.06 -10.53
C GLU A 186 8.78 -2.21 -9.19
N GLN A 187 9.28 -3.12 -8.37
CA GLN A 187 8.90 -3.33 -6.98
C GLN A 187 10.13 -3.22 -6.09
N ARG A 188 9.98 -2.59 -4.93
CA ARG A 188 11.02 -2.46 -3.91
C ARG A 188 10.57 -3.11 -2.60
N ILE A 189 11.45 -3.90 -2.00
CA ILE A 189 11.28 -4.47 -0.66
C ILE A 189 12.45 -3.98 0.19
N ILE A 190 12.16 -3.33 1.32
CA ILE A 190 13.15 -2.81 2.25
C ILE A 190 13.13 -3.68 3.50
N LEU A 191 14.29 -4.21 3.88
CA LEU A 191 14.48 -5.09 5.04
C LEU A 191 15.40 -4.40 6.06
N GLY A 192 14.87 -4.17 7.26
CA GLY A 192 15.57 -3.57 8.39
C GLY A 192 16.61 -4.46 9.06
N VAL A 193 17.15 -4.00 10.19
CA VAL A 193 18.29 -4.61 10.91
C VAL A 193 18.05 -6.02 11.46
N ASP A 194 16.79 -6.43 11.64
CA ASP A 194 16.39 -7.74 12.14
C ASP A 194 15.40 -8.47 11.21
N GLU A 195 15.27 -8.00 9.97
CA GLU A 195 14.27 -8.52 9.01
C GLU A 195 14.93 -9.38 7.93
N ILE A 196 14.44 -10.60 7.76
CA ILE A 196 14.87 -11.52 6.70
C ILE A 196 13.64 -11.88 5.87
N SER A 197 13.76 -11.77 4.55
CA SER A 197 12.75 -12.29 3.62
C SER A 197 13.13 -13.71 3.22
N PRO A 198 12.41 -14.76 3.68
CA PRO A 198 12.77 -16.14 3.42
C PRO A 198 12.47 -16.54 1.98
N PHE A 199 13.30 -17.42 1.42
CA PHE A 199 13.01 -18.04 0.13
C PHE A 199 11.91 -19.12 0.27
N PRO A 200 10.98 -19.25 -0.69
CA PRO A 200 10.79 -18.40 -1.88
C PRO A 200 10.17 -17.03 -1.53
N ILE A 201 10.73 -15.94 -2.05
CA ILE A 201 10.24 -14.57 -1.79
C ILE A 201 9.18 -14.23 -2.84
N PRO A 202 7.90 -14.00 -2.48
CA PRO A 202 6.87 -13.62 -3.44
C PRO A 202 7.08 -12.17 -3.93
N PHE A 203 6.81 -11.95 -5.22
CA PHE A 203 6.81 -10.62 -5.81
C PHE A 203 5.58 -10.42 -6.72
N GLY A 204 5.22 -9.15 -6.92
CA GLY A 204 4.13 -8.71 -7.77
C GLY A 204 4.46 -7.35 -8.37
N ILE A 205 4.79 -7.32 -9.66
CA ILE A 205 5.09 -6.07 -10.37
C ILE A 205 3.84 -5.66 -11.15
N PRO A 206 3.14 -4.58 -10.74
CA PRO A 206 2.05 -4.04 -11.54
C PRO A 206 2.62 -3.36 -12.79
N TYR A 207 2.08 -3.66 -13.96
CA TYR A 207 2.48 -3.06 -15.23
C TYR A 207 1.25 -2.71 -16.07
N ASP A 208 1.37 -1.69 -16.92
CA ASP A 208 0.32 -1.32 -17.87
C ASP A 208 0.48 -2.15 -19.17
N PRO A 209 -0.52 -2.94 -19.62
CA PRO A 209 -0.51 -3.65 -20.89
C PRO A 209 -0.33 -2.76 -22.12
N LYS A 210 -0.67 -1.47 -22.06
CA LYS A 210 -0.37 -0.51 -23.15
C LYS A 210 1.11 -0.23 -23.29
N ASP A 211 1.90 -0.40 -22.24
CA ASP A 211 3.36 -0.28 -22.28
C ASP A 211 4.03 -1.55 -22.83
N ILE A 212 3.23 -2.60 -23.09
CA ILE A 212 3.68 -3.88 -23.63
C ILE A 212 3.39 -3.92 -25.14
N ASP A 213 4.43 -4.07 -25.95
CA ASP A 213 4.36 -4.41 -27.37
C ASP A 213 4.69 -5.90 -27.54
N ASP A 214 3.76 -6.67 -28.11
CA ASP A 214 3.92 -8.11 -28.37
C ASP A 214 5.17 -8.46 -29.21
N ARG A 215 5.74 -7.47 -29.93
CA ARG A 215 6.98 -7.64 -30.72
C ARG A 215 8.24 -7.60 -29.86
N ASN A 216 8.17 -6.92 -28.72
CA ASN A 216 9.31 -6.72 -27.81
C ASN A 216 9.55 -7.94 -26.92
N VAL A 217 10.70 -7.94 -26.25
CA VAL A 217 11.08 -8.96 -25.27
C VAL A 217 11.13 -8.28 -23.92
N TYR A 218 10.43 -8.87 -22.95
CA TYR A 218 10.44 -8.38 -21.59
C TYR A 218 11.11 -9.38 -20.67
N SER A 219 11.84 -8.89 -19.68
CA SER A 219 12.52 -9.73 -18.70
C SER A 219 12.46 -9.14 -17.30
N VAL A 220 12.42 -10.01 -16.29
CA VAL A 220 12.53 -9.61 -14.88
C VAL A 220 13.99 -9.68 -14.44
N SER A 221 14.45 -8.60 -13.82
CA SER A 221 15.74 -8.51 -13.14
C SER A 221 15.53 -8.32 -11.66
N VAL A 222 16.27 -9.06 -10.84
CA VAL A 222 16.27 -8.93 -9.38
C VAL A 222 17.68 -8.56 -8.95
N ARG A 223 17.78 -7.54 -8.11
CA ARG A 223 19.02 -7.24 -7.39
C ARG A 223 18.72 -6.89 -5.95
N ALA A 224 19.57 -7.31 -5.04
CA ALA A 224 19.52 -6.88 -3.65
C ALA A 224 20.81 -6.15 -3.29
N GLU A 225 20.66 -4.99 -2.66
CA GLU A 225 21.75 -4.14 -2.17
C GLU A 225 21.68 -4.07 -0.65
N GLU A 226 22.79 -3.74 0.00
CA GLU A 226 22.76 -3.37 1.41
C GLU A 226 21.93 -2.09 1.61
N LEU A 227 21.17 -1.98 2.70
CA LEU A 227 20.24 -0.86 2.89
C LEU A 227 20.93 0.51 2.96
N ASN A 228 22.14 0.53 3.55
CA ASN A 228 22.90 1.76 3.81
C ASN A 228 24.05 1.99 2.83
N SER A 229 24.20 1.15 1.80
CA SER A 229 25.25 1.29 0.79
C SER A 229 24.79 0.77 -0.57
N GLU A 230 25.45 1.16 -1.66
CA GLU A 230 25.15 0.60 -2.99
C GLU A 230 25.84 -0.76 -3.21
N LYS A 231 26.27 -1.43 -2.13
CA LYS A 231 26.94 -2.72 -2.21
C LYS A 231 25.93 -3.80 -2.63
N LEU A 232 26.12 -4.32 -3.85
CA LEU A 232 25.36 -5.43 -4.38
C LEU A 232 25.61 -6.71 -3.57
N LEU A 233 24.55 -7.34 -3.11
CA LEU A 233 24.56 -8.60 -2.35
C LEU A 233 24.05 -9.76 -3.20
N TRP A 234 22.96 -9.56 -3.93
CA TRP A 234 22.32 -10.60 -4.75
C TRP A 234 21.97 -10.06 -6.12
N ILE A 235 22.02 -10.92 -7.14
CA ILE A 235 21.61 -10.57 -8.49
C ILE A 235 21.04 -11.78 -9.23
N SER A 236 20.04 -11.55 -10.09
CA SER A 236 19.61 -12.54 -11.08
C SER A 236 20.64 -12.64 -12.20
N THR A 237 21.14 -13.84 -12.46
CA THR A 237 22.20 -14.08 -13.45
C THR A 237 21.68 -14.43 -14.84
N TRP A 238 20.41 -14.82 -14.95
CA TRP A 238 19.77 -15.21 -16.21
C TRP A 238 18.74 -14.19 -16.68
N ALA A 239 18.51 -14.17 -18.00
CA ALA A 239 17.43 -13.40 -18.59
C ALA A 239 16.09 -14.11 -18.34
N ASN A 240 15.30 -13.61 -17.39
CA ASN A 240 14.02 -14.21 -17.02
C ASN A 240 12.89 -13.62 -17.88
N HIS A 241 12.64 -14.23 -19.04
CA HIS A 241 11.66 -13.71 -19.99
C HIS A 241 10.23 -13.85 -19.48
N VAL A 242 9.41 -12.82 -19.73
CA VAL A 242 8.02 -12.71 -19.24
C VAL A 242 7.12 -12.02 -20.27
N LEU A 243 5.80 -12.17 -20.08
CA LEU A 243 4.71 -11.46 -20.79
C LEU A 243 4.52 -11.80 -22.28
N THR A 244 5.56 -11.78 -23.10
CA THR A 244 5.47 -11.96 -24.56
C THR A 244 6.11 -13.27 -25.01
N ARG A 245 5.83 -13.69 -26.26
CA ARG A 245 6.43 -14.89 -26.89
C ARG A 245 6.22 -16.19 -26.10
N ASP A 246 4.99 -16.40 -25.65
CA ASP A 246 4.56 -17.54 -24.83
C ASP A 246 5.25 -17.62 -23.46
N ALA A 247 5.94 -16.55 -23.03
CA ALA A 247 6.53 -16.47 -21.71
C ALA A 247 5.45 -16.26 -20.63
N PRO A 248 5.64 -16.81 -19.42
CA PRO A 248 4.65 -16.69 -18.34
C PRO A 248 4.50 -15.24 -17.87
N SER A 249 3.28 -14.89 -17.47
CA SER A 249 2.95 -13.63 -16.78
C SER A 249 2.59 -13.84 -15.30
N GLU A 250 2.55 -15.10 -14.85
CA GLU A 250 2.19 -15.50 -13.49
C GLU A 250 3.06 -16.69 -13.08
N ASN A 251 3.27 -16.85 -11.77
CA ASN A 251 4.10 -17.91 -11.19
C ASN A 251 5.51 -17.96 -11.79
N VAL A 252 6.09 -16.81 -12.13
CA VAL A 252 7.45 -16.71 -12.67
C VAL A 252 8.45 -17.04 -11.57
N GLU A 253 9.37 -17.95 -11.83
CA GLU A 253 10.45 -18.28 -10.91
C GLU A 253 11.72 -17.56 -11.33
N ILE A 254 12.34 -16.83 -10.39
CA ILE A 254 13.55 -16.05 -10.62
C ILE A 254 14.65 -16.54 -9.67
N GLU A 255 15.69 -17.14 -10.23
CA GLU A 255 16.86 -17.54 -9.44
C GLU A 255 17.80 -16.34 -9.25
N VAL A 256 18.25 -16.15 -8.01
CA VAL A 256 19.30 -15.18 -7.66
C VAL A 256 20.54 -15.88 -7.11
N ASP A 257 21.70 -15.36 -7.50
CA ASP A 257 22.99 -15.75 -6.96
C ASP A 257 23.46 -14.72 -5.93
N LEU A 258 24.22 -15.20 -4.96
CA LEU A 258 24.92 -14.38 -3.98
C LEU A 258 26.24 -13.88 -4.59
N ILE A 259 26.46 -12.56 -4.55
CA ILE A 259 27.74 -11.97 -4.91
C ILE A 259 28.72 -12.19 -3.75
N GLN A 260 29.81 -12.91 -4.03
CA GLN A 260 30.90 -13.17 -3.08
C GLN A 260 31.98 -12.09 -3.12
#